data_AF-A0A962YY72-F1
#
_entry.id   AF-A0A962YY72-F1
#
_cell.length_a   1.000
_cell.length_b   1.000
_cell.length_c   1.000
_cell.angle_alpha   90.00
_cell.angle_beta   90.00
_cell.angle_gamma   90.00
#
_symmetry.space_group_name_H-M   'P 1'
#
loop_
_entity.id
_entity.type
_entity.pdbx_description
1 polymer ?
#
loop_
_entity_poly.entity_id
_entity_poly.type
_entity_poly.pdbx_seq_one_letter_code
_entity_poly.pdbx_strand_id
1 'polypeptide(L)'
;MASEEQQWSIFDWVRNPPEVYAKMRASGPIHWNEDYKGWLVIDYDLARELLKDPRLSSDTTEALKLTAFPKRSREQVEPLLDLLRSWLIFSDPPYHTALRKVLNPYFAKSALAERAKSIEMHARNLLSNCEGEWDFMEKFAGPLPARVMADLMGLPYDAILDFLSWDAQLASFIGSAVRSPDVTAGALMAMRYQKQFFNQVIAAAAPDSFLVSLKSALEQEDLFSKDDFWKILSMILATGT
;
A
#
# COMPACT_ATOMS: atom_id res chain seq x y z
N MET A 1 -37.58 16.40 -14.26
CA MET A 1 -36.72 15.67 -15.19
C MET A 1 -35.40 15.52 -14.49
N ALA A 2 -35.09 14.34 -13.94
CA ALA A 2 -33.78 14.07 -13.37
C ALA A 2 -32.77 14.21 -14.53
N SER A 3 -31.82 15.13 -14.40
CA SER A 3 -30.67 15.18 -15.30
C SER A 3 -30.05 13.79 -15.31
N GLU A 4 -29.76 13.23 -16.49
CA GLU A 4 -28.93 12.02 -16.60
C GLU A 4 -27.71 12.23 -15.72
N GLU A 5 -27.61 11.49 -14.61
CA GLU A 5 -26.43 11.50 -13.76
C GLU A 5 -25.29 10.98 -14.62
N GLN A 6 -24.43 11.89 -15.05
CA GLN A 6 -23.27 11.55 -15.86
C GLN A 6 -22.42 10.57 -15.06
N GLN A 7 -22.40 9.32 -15.52
CA GLN A 7 -21.67 8.24 -14.88
C GLN A 7 -20.20 8.35 -15.28
N TRP A 8 -19.33 8.62 -14.30
CA TRP A 8 -17.90 8.75 -14.52
C TRP A 8 -17.22 7.40 -14.33
N SER A 9 -16.72 6.81 -15.42
CA SER A 9 -15.98 5.55 -15.36
C SER A 9 -14.51 5.79 -14.96
N ILE A 10 -13.92 4.84 -14.23
CA ILE A 10 -12.50 4.87 -13.87
C ILE A 10 -11.57 4.98 -15.09
N PHE A 11 -12.00 4.49 -16.26
CA PHE A 11 -11.20 4.51 -17.48
C PHE A 11 -11.02 5.93 -18.07
N ASP A 12 -11.92 6.86 -17.76
CA ASP A 12 -11.77 8.25 -18.17
C ASP A 12 -10.66 8.96 -17.37
N TRP A 13 -10.37 8.49 -16.15
CA TRP A 13 -9.47 9.12 -15.18
C TRP A 13 -8.00 8.96 -15.54
N VAL A 14 -7.64 7.77 -16.05
CA VAL A 14 -6.24 7.39 -16.30
C VAL A 14 -5.66 8.14 -17.50
N ARG A 15 -6.52 8.61 -18.42
CA ARG A 15 -6.07 9.18 -19.70
C ARG A 15 -5.96 10.70 -19.72
N ASN A 16 -6.85 11.43 -19.04
CA ASN A 16 -6.82 12.91 -18.94
C ASN A 16 -7.30 13.42 -17.56
N PRO A 17 -6.57 13.13 -16.46
CA PRO A 17 -7.04 13.39 -15.11
C PRO A 17 -7.48 14.84 -14.83
N PRO A 18 -6.71 15.89 -15.21
CA PRO A 18 -7.06 17.27 -14.86
C PRO A 18 -8.40 17.74 -15.44
N GLU A 19 -8.70 17.39 -16.70
CA GLU A 19 -9.93 17.79 -17.37
C GLU A 19 -11.15 17.08 -16.80
N VAL A 20 -11.03 15.78 -16.52
CA VAL A 20 -12.10 15.00 -15.90
C VAL A 20 -12.41 15.55 -14.51
N TYR A 21 -11.40 15.78 -13.68
CA TYR A 21 -11.62 16.37 -12.36
C TYR A 21 -12.22 17.78 -12.41
N ALA A 22 -11.88 18.59 -13.42
CA ALA A 22 -12.49 19.91 -13.61
C ALA A 22 -13.98 19.81 -13.94
N LYS A 23 -14.37 18.89 -14.83
CA LYS A 23 -15.79 18.63 -15.17
C LYS A 23 -16.58 18.08 -13.99
N MET A 24 -15.99 17.17 -13.22
CA MET A 24 -16.62 16.64 -12.01
C MET A 24 -16.85 17.76 -10.98
N ARG A 25 -15.81 18.54 -10.62
CA ARG A 25 -15.96 19.69 -9.72
C ARG A 25 -17.02 20.69 -10.15
N ALA A 26 -17.17 20.92 -11.46
CA ALA A 26 -18.20 21.81 -12.00
C ALA A 26 -19.62 21.28 -11.80
N SER A 27 -19.81 19.96 -11.68
CA SER A 27 -21.11 19.32 -11.43
C SER A 27 -21.37 18.99 -9.95
N GLY A 28 -20.38 19.19 -9.07
CA GLY A 28 -20.53 19.10 -7.63
C GLY A 28 -19.25 18.64 -6.94
N PRO A 29 -19.20 18.68 -5.59
CA PRO A 29 -18.04 18.23 -4.83
C PRO A 29 -18.06 16.72 -4.53
N ILE A 30 -19.23 16.07 -4.63
CA ILE A 30 -19.45 14.67 -4.28
C ILE A 30 -20.19 13.98 -5.43
N HIS A 31 -19.72 12.79 -5.83
CA HIS A 31 -20.35 11.98 -6.87
C HIS A 31 -20.46 10.53 -6.45
N TRP A 32 -21.58 9.89 -6.77
CA TRP A 32 -21.69 8.44 -6.63
C TRP A 32 -20.88 7.74 -7.73
N ASN A 33 -20.17 6.68 -7.37
CA ASN A 33 -19.47 5.83 -8.32
C ASN A 33 -20.01 4.40 -8.25
N GLU A 34 -20.59 3.97 -9.36
CA GLU A 34 -21.21 2.64 -9.48
C GLU A 34 -20.20 1.49 -9.47
N ASP A 35 -18.97 1.70 -9.94
CA ASP A 35 -17.94 0.66 -10.00
C ASP A 35 -17.42 0.31 -8.60
N TYR A 36 -17.20 1.33 -7.75
CA TYR A 36 -16.76 1.17 -6.36
C TYR A 36 -17.92 1.03 -5.36
N LYS A 37 -19.16 1.28 -5.80
CA LYS A 37 -20.35 1.37 -4.91
C LYS A 37 -20.10 2.32 -3.73
N GLY A 38 -19.53 3.48 -4.04
CA GLY A 38 -19.05 4.43 -3.04
C GLY A 38 -19.13 5.88 -3.51
N TRP A 39 -19.07 6.79 -2.55
CA TRP A 39 -19.04 8.22 -2.80
C TRP A 39 -17.61 8.70 -3.05
N LEU A 40 -17.44 9.45 -4.13
CA LEU A 40 -16.20 10.14 -4.48
C LEU A 40 -16.29 11.59 -4.03
N VAL A 41 -15.25 12.06 -3.36
CA VAL A 41 -15.12 13.45 -2.91
C VAL A 41 -14.03 14.10 -3.76
N ILE A 42 -14.40 15.06 -4.61
CA ILE A 42 -13.52 15.69 -5.61
C ILE A 42 -13.36 17.20 -5.28
N ASP A 43 -13.57 17.58 -4.02
CA ASP A 43 -13.32 18.93 -3.49
C ASP A 43 -12.24 18.89 -2.40
N TYR A 44 -11.32 19.87 -2.43
CA TYR A 44 -10.16 19.89 -1.54
C TYR A 44 -10.55 20.15 -0.08
N ASP A 45 -11.36 21.18 0.18
CA ASP A 45 -11.69 21.57 1.55
C ASP A 45 -12.59 20.53 2.21
N LEU A 46 -13.57 20.00 1.46
CA LEU A 46 -14.42 18.91 1.92
C LEU A 46 -13.61 17.63 2.17
N ALA A 47 -12.71 17.23 1.26
CA ALA A 47 -11.86 16.06 1.51
C ALA A 47 -10.99 16.25 2.76
N ARG A 48 -10.41 17.44 2.96
CA ARG A 48 -9.60 17.76 4.15
C ARG A 48 -10.39 17.68 5.44
N GLU A 49 -11.66 18.08 5.42
CA GLU A 49 -12.58 17.96 6.57
C GLU A 49 -12.91 16.49 6.85
N LEU A 50 -13.36 15.75 5.83
CA LEU A 50 -13.77 14.36 5.95
C LEU A 50 -12.63 13.43 6.37
N LEU A 51 -11.40 13.67 5.91
CA LEU A 51 -10.21 12.90 6.34
C LEU A 51 -9.91 13.02 7.85
N LYS A 52 -10.59 13.92 8.58
CA LYS A 52 -10.47 14.10 10.03
C LYS A 52 -11.76 13.76 10.77
N ASP A 53 -12.83 13.39 10.06
CA ASP A 53 -14.12 13.12 10.65
C ASP A 53 -14.13 11.74 11.33
N PRO A 54 -14.33 11.66 12.66
CA PRO A 54 -14.28 10.38 13.38
C PRO A 54 -15.47 9.45 13.06
N ARG A 55 -16.47 9.92 12.29
CA ARG A 55 -17.57 9.09 11.79
C ARG A 55 -17.17 8.27 10.57
N LEU A 56 -16.08 8.65 9.91
CA LEU A 56 -15.52 7.92 8.78
C LEU A 56 -14.42 6.98 9.28
N SER A 57 -14.24 5.90 8.53
CA SER A 57 -13.35 4.80 8.88
C SER A 57 -12.38 4.56 7.72
N SER A 58 -11.11 4.35 8.05
CA SER A 58 -10.11 3.88 7.09
C SER A 58 -10.23 2.38 6.81
N ASP A 59 -10.86 1.61 7.70
CA ASP A 59 -11.19 0.20 7.43
C ASP A 59 -12.37 0.10 6.45
N THR A 60 -12.02 -0.10 5.18
CA THR A 60 -13.00 -0.32 4.11
C THR A 60 -13.25 -1.81 3.83
N THR A 61 -12.70 -2.73 4.62
CA THR A 61 -12.67 -4.16 4.29
C THR A 61 -14.04 -4.81 4.32
N GLU A 62 -14.91 -4.44 5.26
CA GLU A 62 -16.29 -4.94 5.32
C GLU A 62 -17.12 -4.40 4.15
N ALA A 63 -17.01 -3.10 3.85
CA ALA A 63 -17.66 -2.49 2.70
C ALA A 63 -17.23 -3.20 1.41
N LEU A 64 -15.93 -3.40 1.23
CA LEU A 64 -15.36 -4.15 0.11
C LEU A 64 -15.92 -5.58 0.02
N LYS A 65 -15.96 -6.32 1.14
CA LYS A 65 -16.52 -7.69 1.18
C LYS A 65 -17.97 -7.74 0.74
N LEU A 66 -18.76 -6.74 1.12
CA LEU A 66 -20.19 -6.69 0.85
C LEU A 66 -20.51 -6.23 -0.58
N THR A 67 -19.76 -5.26 -1.11
CA THR A 67 -20.03 -4.65 -2.41
C THR A 67 -19.35 -5.38 -3.57
N ALA A 68 -18.15 -5.91 -3.37
CA ALA A 68 -17.38 -6.52 -4.46
C ALA A 68 -17.55 -8.04 -4.59
N PHE A 69 -18.06 -8.73 -3.55
CA PHE A 69 -18.11 -10.19 -3.53
C PHE A 69 -19.49 -10.78 -3.23
N PRO A 70 -19.95 -11.76 -4.03
CA PRO A 70 -21.17 -12.51 -3.72
C PRO A 70 -20.96 -13.35 -2.46
N LYS A 71 -22.05 -13.62 -1.71
CA LYS A 71 -22.00 -14.34 -0.42
C LYS A 71 -21.14 -15.62 -0.45
N ARG A 72 -21.26 -16.42 -1.51
CA ARG A 72 -20.54 -17.69 -1.69
C ARG A 72 -19.01 -17.57 -1.78
N SER A 73 -18.48 -16.39 -2.09
CA SER A 73 -17.05 -16.15 -2.27
C SER A 73 -16.43 -15.37 -1.11
N ARG A 74 -17.23 -14.89 -0.16
CA ARG A 74 -16.75 -14.03 0.95
C ARG A 74 -15.75 -14.72 1.86
N GLU A 75 -15.95 -16.02 2.13
CA GLU A 75 -15.03 -16.81 2.95
C GLU A 75 -13.66 -16.97 2.26
N GLN A 76 -13.63 -17.09 0.94
CA GLN A 76 -12.39 -17.27 0.18
C GLN A 76 -11.49 -16.02 0.20
N VAL A 77 -12.10 -14.83 0.34
CA VAL A 77 -11.37 -13.56 0.35
C VAL A 77 -11.02 -13.09 1.76
N GLU A 78 -11.57 -13.72 2.80
CA GLU A 78 -11.33 -13.31 4.19
C GLU A 78 -9.84 -13.25 4.56
N PRO A 79 -8.95 -14.16 4.09
CA PRO A 79 -7.51 -14.04 4.35
C PRO A 79 -6.88 -12.75 3.80
N LEU A 80 -7.35 -12.27 2.63
CA LEU A 80 -6.88 -11.00 2.06
C LEU A 80 -7.41 -9.82 2.86
N LEU A 81 -8.67 -9.85 3.27
CA LEU A 81 -9.26 -8.79 4.09
C LEU A 81 -8.59 -8.72 5.47
N ASP A 82 -8.23 -9.87 6.04
CA ASP A 82 -7.45 -9.95 7.28
C ASP A 82 -6.06 -9.32 7.14
N LEU A 83 -5.38 -9.58 6.02
CA LEU A 83 -4.13 -8.87 5.70
C LEU A 83 -4.36 -7.35 5.65
N LEU A 84 -5.38 -6.88 4.93
CA LEU A 84 -5.65 -5.44 4.82
C LEU A 84 -5.94 -4.81 6.19
N ARG A 85 -6.77 -5.43 7.04
CA ARG A 85 -7.06 -4.90 8.39
C ARG A 85 -5.84 -4.78 9.29
N SER A 86 -4.79 -5.57 9.04
CA SER A 86 -3.53 -5.45 9.76
C SER A 86 -2.64 -4.29 9.30
N TRP A 87 -2.94 -3.72 8.13
CA TRP A 87 -2.18 -2.59 7.59
C TRP A 87 -2.67 -1.29 8.19
N LEU A 88 -1.70 -0.45 8.58
CA LEU A 88 -1.94 0.87 9.14
C LEU A 88 -2.91 1.71 8.28
N ILE A 89 -2.79 1.64 6.95
CA ILE A 89 -3.60 2.42 6.00
C ILE A 89 -5.09 2.01 5.95
N PHE A 90 -5.44 0.81 6.43
CA PHE A 90 -6.82 0.30 6.48
C PHE A 90 -7.29 0.09 7.92
N SER A 91 -6.78 0.89 8.85
CA SER A 91 -7.07 0.74 10.26
C SER A 91 -7.45 2.04 10.93
N ASP A 92 -8.27 1.95 11.98
CA ASP A 92 -8.70 3.08 12.81
C ASP A 92 -8.16 2.96 14.25
N PRO A 93 -8.23 4.05 15.04
CA PRO A 93 -8.00 3.98 16.47
C PRO A 93 -8.91 2.94 17.16
N PRO A 94 -8.44 2.27 18.23
CA PRO A 94 -7.15 2.46 18.91
C PRO A 94 -5.97 1.75 18.24
N TYR A 95 -6.23 0.76 17.36
CA TYR A 95 -5.18 -0.05 16.74
C TYR A 95 -4.24 0.79 15.88
N HIS A 96 -4.78 1.64 14.99
CA HIS A 96 -3.98 2.56 14.18
C HIS A 96 -3.07 3.44 15.05
N THR A 97 -3.61 4.02 16.13
CA THR A 97 -2.84 4.91 17.01
C THR A 97 -1.67 4.19 17.66
N ALA A 98 -1.89 2.97 18.13
CA ALA A 98 -0.85 2.17 18.77
C ALA A 98 0.21 1.70 17.75
N LEU A 99 -0.21 1.17 16.59
CA LEU A 99 0.70 0.74 15.54
C LEU A 99 1.54 1.91 15.02
N ARG A 100 0.92 3.07 14.78
CA ARG A 100 1.62 4.29 14.35
C ARG A 100 2.63 4.77 15.38
N LYS A 101 2.31 4.68 16.68
CA LYS A 101 3.22 5.04 17.77
C LYS A 101 4.50 4.20 17.74
N VAL A 102 4.39 2.90 17.43
CA VAL A 102 5.55 2.00 17.30
C VAL A 102 6.35 2.26 16.02
N LEU A 103 5.68 2.53 14.90
CA LEU A 103 6.34 2.71 13.61
C LEU A 103 7.02 4.08 13.46
N ASN A 104 6.40 5.15 13.97
CA ASN A 104 6.87 6.53 13.78
C ASN A 104 8.37 6.76 14.09
N PRO A 105 8.95 6.23 15.18
CA PRO A 105 10.37 6.41 15.49
C PRO A 105 11.31 5.92 14.38
N TYR A 106 10.95 4.84 13.67
CA TYR A 106 11.78 4.26 12.61
C TYR A 106 11.79 5.09 11.32
N PHE A 107 10.76 5.91 11.11
CA PHE A 107 10.60 6.77 9.94
C PHE A 107 10.67 8.27 10.30
N ALA A 108 11.12 8.58 11.53
CA ALA A 108 11.33 9.95 11.97
C ALA A 108 12.53 10.59 11.25
N LYS A 109 12.56 11.92 11.19
CA LYS A 109 13.63 12.68 10.55
C LYS A 109 15.04 12.29 11.02
N SER A 110 15.21 11.99 12.31
CA SER A 110 16.48 11.53 12.88
C SER A 110 16.90 10.16 12.31
N ALA A 111 15.99 9.19 12.30
CA ALA A 111 16.25 7.86 11.73
C ALA A 111 16.55 7.92 10.23
N LEU A 112 15.84 8.79 9.48
CA LEU A 112 16.08 8.99 8.06
C LEU A 112 17.42 9.70 7.77
N ALA A 113 17.87 10.59 8.67
CA ALA A 113 19.15 11.28 8.51
C ALA A 113 20.35 10.32 8.54
N GLU A 114 20.27 9.26 9.35
CA GLU A 114 21.27 8.18 9.37
C GLU A 114 21.30 7.41 8.05
N ARG A 115 20.16 7.31 7.37
CA ARG A 115 20.00 6.62 6.08
C ARG A 115 20.32 7.48 4.86
N ALA A 116 20.35 8.80 5.01
CA ALA A 116 20.55 9.73 3.90
C ALA A 116 21.82 9.42 3.09
N LYS A 117 22.92 9.03 3.75
CA LYS A 117 24.17 8.63 3.09
C LYS A 117 24.00 7.37 2.24
N SER A 118 23.25 6.37 2.73
CA SER A 118 22.98 5.14 1.97
C SER A 118 22.12 5.42 0.75
N ILE A 119 21.07 6.24 0.92
CA ILE A 119 20.21 6.67 -0.20
C ILE A 119 21.01 7.43 -1.26
N GLU A 120 21.88 8.36 -0.84
CA GLU A 120 22.77 9.10 -1.76
C GLU A 120 23.71 8.16 -2.50
N MET A 121 24.30 7.17 -1.80
CA MET A 121 25.12 6.14 -2.42
C MET A 121 24.34 5.34 -3.48
N HIS A 122 23.12 4.89 -3.18
CA HIS A 122 22.29 4.19 -4.16
C HIS A 122 21.98 5.06 -5.38
N ALA A 123 21.64 6.34 -5.18
CA ALA A 123 21.38 7.28 -6.25
C ALA A 123 22.63 7.49 -7.14
N ARG A 124 23.80 7.70 -6.53
CA ARG A 124 25.08 7.85 -7.26
C ARG A 124 25.44 6.60 -8.06
N ASN A 125 25.22 5.41 -7.49
CA ASN A 125 25.50 4.14 -8.16
C ASN A 125 24.56 3.87 -9.33
N LEU A 126 23.32 4.36 -9.30
CA LEU A 126 22.42 4.27 -10.46
C LEU A 126 22.87 5.22 -11.57
N LEU A 127 23.27 6.44 -11.21
CA LEU A 127 23.73 7.45 -12.17
C LEU A 127 25.10 7.13 -12.79
N SER A 128 25.95 6.34 -12.12
CA SER A 128 27.31 6.05 -12.63
C SER A 128 27.33 5.31 -13.96
N ASN A 129 26.24 4.63 -14.34
CA ASN A 129 26.12 3.87 -15.59
C ASN A 129 25.21 4.57 -16.62
N CYS A 130 24.87 5.84 -16.38
CA CYS A 130 23.97 6.60 -17.22
C CYS A 130 24.77 7.63 -18.04
N GLU A 131 25.14 7.25 -19.27
CA GLU A 131 25.79 8.14 -20.25
C GLU A 131 24.86 8.42 -21.44
N GLY A 132 24.91 9.62 -22.00
CA GLY A 132 24.09 10.00 -23.16
C GLY A 132 22.60 10.10 -22.83
N GLU A 133 21.75 9.63 -23.75
CA GLU A 133 20.29 9.56 -23.56
C GLU A 133 19.90 8.21 -22.95
N TRP A 134 19.09 8.26 -21.90
CA TRP A 134 18.62 7.07 -21.17
C TRP A 134 17.24 7.31 -20.58
N ASP A 135 16.50 6.22 -20.33
CA ASP A 135 15.19 6.26 -19.71
C ASP A 135 15.33 6.47 -18.20
N PHE A 136 14.87 7.63 -17.72
CA PHE A 136 14.91 8.00 -16.31
C PHE A 136 14.09 7.08 -15.41
N MET A 137 12.95 6.60 -15.90
CA MET A 137 12.09 5.68 -15.16
C MET A 137 12.76 4.31 -15.02
N GLU A 138 13.30 3.77 -16.12
CA GLU A 138 13.92 2.45 -16.12
C GLU A 138 15.23 2.42 -15.33
N LYS A 139 16.08 3.45 -15.48
CA LYS A 139 17.45 3.43 -14.93
C LYS A 139 17.59 4.07 -13.56
N PHE A 140 16.69 4.97 -13.15
CA PHE A 140 16.82 5.72 -11.90
C PHE A 140 15.56 5.67 -11.01
N ALA A 141 14.44 6.21 -11.49
CA ALA A 141 13.27 6.42 -10.64
C ALA A 141 12.59 5.12 -10.19
N GLY A 142 12.54 4.10 -11.05
CA GLY A 142 12.03 2.78 -10.70
C GLY A 142 12.96 2.01 -9.74
N PRO A 143 14.26 1.87 -10.05
CA PRO A 143 15.18 1.10 -9.19
C PRO A 143 15.51 1.73 -7.84
N LEU A 144 15.50 3.07 -7.71
CA LEU A 144 15.98 3.74 -6.50
C LEU A 144 15.16 3.39 -5.24
N PRO A 145 13.82 3.52 -5.20
CA PRO A 145 13.02 3.13 -4.04
C PRO A 145 13.23 1.66 -3.65
N ALA A 146 13.21 0.76 -4.65
CA ALA A 146 13.45 -0.66 -4.43
C ALA A 146 14.82 -0.94 -3.80
N ARG A 147 15.89 -0.25 -4.22
CA ARG A 147 17.23 -0.40 -3.59
C ARG A 147 17.26 0.10 -2.15
N VAL A 148 16.62 1.24 -1.88
CA VAL A 148 16.53 1.81 -0.52
C VAL A 148 15.77 0.87 0.41
N MET A 149 14.68 0.26 -0.08
CA MET A 149 13.92 -0.72 0.69
C MET A 149 14.70 -2.02 0.91
N ALA A 150 15.53 -2.44 -0.06
CA ALA A 150 16.36 -3.63 0.08
C ALA A 150 17.38 -3.44 1.20
N ASP A 151 18.05 -2.29 1.18
CA ASP A 151 19.01 -1.89 2.23
C ASP A 151 18.32 -1.77 3.61
N LEU A 152 17.15 -1.13 3.68
CA LEU A 152 16.37 -1.03 4.93
C LEU A 152 16.03 -2.40 5.52
N MET A 153 15.68 -3.37 4.67
CA MET A 153 15.29 -4.72 5.07
C MET A 153 16.47 -5.68 5.25
N GLY A 154 17.69 -5.25 4.91
CA GLY A 154 18.89 -6.11 4.92
C GLY A 154 18.84 -7.22 3.86
N LEU A 155 18.22 -6.93 2.72
CA LEU A 155 17.98 -7.88 1.63
C LEU A 155 18.84 -7.56 0.39
N PRO A 156 19.17 -8.57 -0.41
CA PRO A 156 19.70 -8.34 -1.74
C PRO A 156 18.61 -7.75 -2.67
N TYR A 157 19.02 -7.00 -3.69
CA TYR A 157 18.10 -6.25 -4.55
C TYR A 157 17.15 -7.13 -5.36
N ASP A 158 17.63 -8.30 -5.80
CA ASP A 158 16.84 -9.31 -6.54
C ASP A 158 15.65 -9.82 -5.72
N ALA A 159 15.84 -10.05 -4.42
CA ALA A 159 14.77 -10.47 -3.51
C ALA A 159 13.61 -9.46 -3.44
N ILE A 160 13.89 -8.16 -3.62
CA ILE A 160 12.83 -7.14 -3.71
C ILE A 160 12.09 -7.20 -5.05
N LEU A 161 12.75 -7.53 -6.15
CA LEU A 161 12.07 -7.63 -7.45
C LEU A 161 11.03 -8.75 -7.45
N ASP A 162 11.34 -9.88 -6.82
CA ASP A 162 10.38 -10.96 -6.61
C ASP A 162 9.18 -10.48 -5.79
N PHE A 163 9.44 -9.77 -4.69
CA PHE A 163 8.38 -9.14 -3.88
C PHE A 163 7.50 -8.20 -4.70
N LEU A 164 8.07 -7.30 -5.50
CA LEU A 164 7.32 -6.34 -6.32
C LEU A 164 6.36 -7.03 -7.29
N SER A 165 6.75 -8.19 -7.83
CA SER A 165 5.90 -8.97 -8.72
C SER A 165 4.66 -9.53 -7.99
N TRP A 166 4.80 -9.95 -6.73
CA TRP A 166 3.70 -10.40 -5.89
C TRP A 166 2.87 -9.22 -5.40
N ASP A 167 3.52 -8.11 -5.06
CA ASP A 167 2.86 -6.90 -4.61
C ASP A 167 1.95 -6.32 -5.70
N ALA A 168 2.36 -6.35 -6.97
CA ALA A 168 1.51 -5.95 -8.09
C ALA A 168 0.17 -6.73 -8.16
N GLN A 169 0.14 -7.99 -7.73
CA GLN A 169 -1.09 -8.79 -7.65
C GLN A 169 -1.99 -8.34 -6.49
N LEU A 170 -1.40 -8.03 -5.33
CA LEU A 170 -2.13 -7.44 -4.20
C LEU A 170 -2.65 -6.05 -4.54
N ALA A 171 -1.84 -5.19 -5.16
CA ALA A 171 -2.22 -3.87 -5.63
C ALA A 171 -3.37 -3.95 -6.64
N SER A 172 -3.35 -4.93 -7.55
CA SER A 172 -4.46 -5.20 -8.47
C SER A 172 -5.75 -5.55 -7.74
N PHE A 173 -5.67 -6.34 -6.67
CA PHE A 173 -6.83 -6.67 -5.82
C PHE A 173 -7.35 -5.45 -5.03
N ILE A 174 -6.47 -4.59 -4.53
CA ILE A 174 -6.85 -3.39 -3.76
C ILE A 174 -7.42 -2.32 -4.70
N GLY A 175 -6.73 -2.00 -5.79
CA GLY A 175 -7.01 -0.87 -6.66
C GLY A 175 -8.12 -1.12 -7.69
N SER A 176 -8.37 -2.37 -8.10
CA SER A 176 -9.39 -2.65 -9.12
C SER A 176 -10.81 -2.55 -8.56
N ALA A 177 -11.67 -1.79 -9.23
CA ALA A 177 -13.10 -1.79 -8.97
C ALA A 177 -13.75 -3.16 -9.34
N VAL A 178 -13.23 -3.81 -10.39
CA VAL A 178 -13.70 -5.13 -10.84
C VAL A 178 -12.76 -6.22 -10.33
N ARG A 179 -13.26 -7.09 -9.46
CA ARG A 179 -12.49 -8.21 -8.88
C ARG A 179 -12.94 -9.52 -9.51
N SER A 180 -12.14 -10.03 -10.42
CA SER A 180 -12.35 -11.35 -11.02
C SER A 180 -11.85 -12.47 -10.09
N PRO A 181 -12.31 -13.72 -10.29
CA PRO A 181 -11.72 -14.88 -9.64
C PRO A 181 -10.20 -14.98 -9.84
N ASP A 182 -9.69 -14.61 -11.02
CA ASP A 182 -8.26 -14.66 -11.33
C ASP A 182 -7.45 -13.63 -10.52
N VAL A 183 -7.94 -12.38 -10.41
CA VAL A 183 -7.30 -11.36 -9.56
C VAL A 183 -7.28 -11.81 -8.10
N THR A 184 -8.37 -12.41 -7.63
CA THR A 184 -8.48 -12.91 -6.26
C THR A 184 -7.50 -14.07 -6.01
N ALA A 185 -7.43 -15.03 -6.94
CA ALA A 185 -6.52 -16.17 -6.85
C ALA A 185 -5.04 -15.71 -6.91
N GLY A 186 -4.73 -14.76 -7.80
CA GLY A 186 -3.41 -14.15 -7.91
C GLY A 186 -2.98 -13.47 -6.61
N ALA A 187 -3.87 -12.67 -6.01
CA ALA A 187 -3.62 -12.01 -4.73
C ALA A 187 -3.45 -13.00 -3.57
N LEU A 188 -4.26 -14.05 -3.48
CA LEU A 188 -4.10 -15.11 -2.46
C LEU A 188 -2.77 -15.84 -2.60
N MET A 189 -2.35 -16.11 -3.83
CA MET A 189 -1.06 -16.73 -4.11
C MET A 189 0.11 -15.80 -3.76
N ALA A 190 0.03 -14.53 -4.17
CA ALA A 190 1.00 -13.50 -3.82
C ALA A 190 1.15 -13.34 -2.30
N MET A 191 0.04 -13.27 -1.57
CA MET A 191 0.04 -13.22 -0.10
C MET A 191 0.78 -14.43 0.52
N ARG A 192 0.56 -15.64 -0.02
CA ARG A 192 1.26 -16.84 0.46
C ARG A 192 2.77 -16.76 0.21
N TYR A 193 3.18 -16.30 -0.98
CA TYR A 193 4.60 -16.11 -1.29
C TYR A 193 5.24 -15.03 -0.42
N GLN A 194 4.58 -13.89 -0.24
CA GLN A 194 5.05 -12.83 0.66
C GLN A 194 5.20 -13.35 2.09
N LYS A 195 4.23 -14.09 2.62
CA LYS A 195 4.32 -14.69 3.97
C LYS A 195 5.52 -15.63 4.08
N GLN A 196 5.71 -16.52 3.10
CA GLN A 196 6.84 -17.46 3.08
C GLN A 196 8.18 -16.71 3.01
N PHE A 197 8.27 -15.75 2.10
CA PHE A 197 9.44 -14.91 1.90
C PHE A 197 9.83 -14.17 3.17
N PHE A 198 8.92 -13.38 3.75
CA PHE A 198 9.23 -12.62 4.95
C PHE A 198 9.56 -13.50 6.15
N ASN A 199 8.94 -14.68 6.29
CA ASN A 199 9.32 -15.60 7.35
C ASN A 199 10.78 -16.08 7.21
N GLN A 200 11.26 -16.31 5.98
CA GLN A 200 12.67 -16.63 5.74
C GLN A 200 13.58 -15.43 6.04
N VAL A 201 13.17 -14.23 5.60
CA VAL A 201 13.89 -12.98 5.87
C VAL A 201 14.02 -12.71 7.37
N ILE A 202 12.93 -12.84 8.12
CA ILE A 202 12.90 -12.67 9.58
C ILE A 202 13.80 -13.70 10.26
N ALA A 203 13.78 -14.96 9.81
CA ALA A 203 14.61 -16.03 10.39
C ALA A 203 16.11 -15.84 10.13
N ALA A 204 16.48 -15.19 9.02
CA ALA A 204 17.86 -14.92 8.65
C ALA A 204 18.37 -13.54 9.11
N ALA A 205 17.51 -12.72 9.72
CA ALA A 205 17.83 -11.34 10.08
C ALA A 205 18.94 -11.24 11.13
N ALA A 206 19.88 -10.32 10.94
CA ALA A 206 20.92 -10.05 11.92
C ALA A 206 20.31 -9.51 13.24
N PRO A 207 20.89 -9.83 14.42
CA PRO A 207 20.33 -9.44 15.72
C PRO A 207 20.14 -7.93 15.92
N ASP A 208 21.00 -7.11 15.30
CA ASP A 208 20.99 -5.65 15.35
C ASP A 208 20.27 -5.00 14.16
N SER A 209 19.58 -5.80 13.34
CA SER A 209 18.86 -5.31 12.16
C SER A 209 17.60 -4.51 12.50
N PHE A 210 17.18 -3.68 11.53
CA PHE A 210 15.89 -2.99 11.55
C PHE A 210 14.73 -3.96 11.82
N LEU A 211 14.74 -5.15 11.21
CA LEU A 211 13.69 -6.15 11.34
C LEU A 211 13.53 -6.67 12.77
N VAL A 212 14.64 -7.03 13.41
CA VAL A 212 14.62 -7.55 14.79
C VAL A 212 14.22 -6.46 15.78
N SER A 213 14.74 -5.24 15.60
CA SER A 213 14.35 -4.09 16.42
C SER A 213 12.85 -3.81 16.30
N LEU A 214 12.34 -3.71 15.07
CA LEU A 214 10.93 -3.42 14.81
C LEU A 214 10.03 -4.51 15.38
N LYS A 215 10.36 -5.79 15.14
CA LYS A 215 9.60 -6.93 15.70
C LYS A 215 9.51 -6.86 17.22
N SER A 216 10.62 -6.56 17.90
CA SER A 216 10.64 -6.45 19.35
C SER A 216 9.79 -5.30 19.88
N ALA A 217 9.86 -4.11 19.26
CA ALA A 217 9.06 -2.96 19.66
C ALA A 217 7.55 -3.21 19.49
N LEU A 218 7.22 -3.89 18.40
CA LEU A 218 5.88 -4.31 18.07
C LEU A 218 5.37 -5.36 19.11
N GLU A 219 6.16 -6.38 19.46
CA GLU A 219 5.76 -7.42 20.43
C GLU A 219 5.49 -6.87 21.85
N GLN A 220 6.10 -5.74 22.22
CA GLN A 220 5.90 -5.10 23.53
C GLN A 220 4.52 -4.45 23.69
N GLU A 221 3.87 -4.06 22.59
CA GLU A 221 2.56 -3.38 22.61
C GLU A 221 1.39 -4.36 22.37
N ASP A 222 1.67 -5.68 22.28
CA ASP A 222 0.70 -6.77 22.08
C ASP A 222 -0.25 -6.54 20.88
N LEU A 223 0.25 -5.87 19.84
CA LEU A 223 -0.55 -5.43 18.69
C LEU A 223 -0.80 -6.52 17.65
N PHE A 224 -0.06 -7.63 17.67
CA PHE A 224 -0.17 -8.68 16.66
C PHE A 224 0.34 -10.00 17.26
N SER A 225 -0.18 -11.09 16.71
CA SER A 225 0.38 -12.40 16.99
C SER A 225 1.81 -12.47 16.44
N LYS A 226 2.70 -13.22 17.10
CA LYS A 226 4.10 -13.39 16.63
C LYS A 226 4.20 -13.84 15.17
N ASP A 227 3.17 -14.55 14.68
CA ASP A 227 3.09 -15.11 13.34
C ASP A 227 2.64 -14.10 12.27
N ASP A 228 2.27 -12.88 12.66
CA ASP A 228 1.73 -11.84 11.78
C ASP A 228 2.71 -10.70 11.47
N PHE A 229 3.94 -10.75 11.99
CA PHE A 229 4.92 -9.69 11.72
C PHE A 229 5.18 -9.47 10.22
N TRP A 230 5.11 -10.53 9.40
CA TRP A 230 5.23 -10.43 7.95
C TRP A 230 4.20 -9.50 7.30
N LYS A 231 3.01 -9.34 7.90
CA LYS A 231 1.95 -8.46 7.39
C LYS A 231 2.39 -6.99 7.44
N ILE A 232 3.10 -6.61 8.51
CA ILE A 232 3.67 -5.27 8.67
C ILE A 232 4.80 -5.03 7.67
N LEU A 233 5.67 -6.02 7.46
CA LEU A 233 6.73 -5.92 6.45
C LEU A 233 6.14 -5.78 5.04
N SER A 234 5.13 -6.58 4.71
CA SER A 234 4.38 -6.48 3.45
C SER A 234 3.85 -5.07 3.23
N MET A 235 3.20 -4.45 4.24
CA MET A 235 2.76 -3.06 4.16
C MET A 235 3.91 -2.06 3.94
N ILE A 236 5.00 -2.19 4.70
CA ILE A 236 6.13 -1.25 4.64
C ILE A 236 6.78 -1.29 3.25
N LEU A 237 6.98 -2.48 2.66
CA LEU A 237 7.51 -2.58 1.30
C LEU A 237 6.51 -2.07 0.27
N ALA A 238 5.24 -2.50 0.33
CA ALA A 238 4.19 -2.10 -0.62
C ALA A 238 3.98 -0.58 -0.70
N THR A 239 4.22 0.13 0.41
CA THR A 239 4.09 1.59 0.47
C THR A 239 5.40 2.35 0.24
N GLY A 240 6.54 1.64 0.24
CA GLY A 240 7.89 2.23 0.19
C GLY A 240 8.59 2.11 -1.17
N THR A 241 8.03 1.34 -2.11
CA THR A 241 8.56 1.12 -3.47
C THR A 241 7.66 1.69 -4.54
#